data_AF-A0A6L8RGY8-F1
#
_entry.id   AF-A0A6L8RGY8-F1
#
_cell.length_a   1.000
_cell.length_b   1.000
_cell.length_c   1.000
_cell.angle_alpha   90.00
_cell.angle_beta   90.00
_cell.angle_gamma   90.00
#
_symmetry.space_group_name_H-M   'P 1'
#
loop_
_entity.id
_entity.type
_entity.pdbx_description
1 polymer ?
#
loop_
_entity_poly.entity_id
_entity_poly.type
_entity_poly.pdbx_seq_one_letter_code
_entity_poly.pdbx_strand_id
1 'polypeptide(L)'
;MSDIHHGQPLAAEIDGSKPMPRSKSITTQQWTVNDAQKEMARIKCHYCCELAHDHPRFPRKGDEMPFVEVHRLIPMNAQAYFNHSLDVQANLICLCPNCHSEIHYGVRRDILIEKLYKIRAEPLKRAALDVSLQEPLEYYK
;
A
#
# COMPACT_ATOMS: atom_id res chain seq x y z
N MET A 1 -43.28 22.92 9.29
CA MET A 1 -42.16 23.79 8.84
C MET A 1 -40.90 23.05 9.24
N SER A 2 -40.52 22.02 8.47
CA SER A 2 -39.59 22.08 7.31
C SER A 2 -38.16 21.90 7.83
N ASP A 3 -37.37 20.87 7.50
CA ASP A 3 -37.40 19.89 6.41
C ASP A 3 -36.60 18.63 6.79
N ILE A 4 -36.99 17.50 6.20
CA ILE A 4 -36.14 16.30 6.07
C ILE A 4 -35.21 16.55 4.89
N HIS A 5 -33.89 16.42 5.09
CA HIS A 5 -32.97 16.13 3.99
C HIS A 5 -32.07 14.94 4.34
N HIS A 6 -32.36 13.83 3.67
CA HIS A 6 -31.44 12.74 3.38
C HIS A 6 -30.37 13.23 2.36
N GLY A 7 -29.14 12.74 2.51
CA GLY A 7 -28.07 12.85 1.51
C GLY A 7 -26.76 12.33 2.12
N GLN A 8 -26.55 11.02 2.18
CA GLN A 8 -25.73 10.22 1.25
C GLN A 8 -24.26 10.69 1.06
N PRO A 9 -23.33 9.72 1.00
CA PRO A 9 -21.90 9.91 1.27
C PRO A 9 -21.17 10.55 0.09
N LEU A 10 -20.13 11.35 0.38
CA LEU A 10 -19.30 11.91 -0.68
C LEU A 10 -18.41 10.82 -1.28
N ALA A 11 -18.59 10.66 -2.59
CA ALA A 11 -18.06 9.64 -3.47
C ALA A 11 -16.55 9.37 -3.36
N ALA A 12 -16.23 8.10 -3.54
CA ALA A 12 -14.90 7.58 -3.80
C ALA A 12 -14.26 8.27 -5.02
N GLU A 13 -13.09 8.86 -4.81
CA GLU A 13 -12.19 9.22 -5.90
C GLU A 13 -11.49 7.94 -6.40
N ILE A 14 -11.94 7.51 -7.57
CA ILE A 14 -11.32 6.52 -8.44
C ILE A 14 -9.91 6.99 -8.83
N ASP A 15 -8.89 6.39 -8.22
CA ASP A 15 -7.47 6.58 -8.57
C ASP A 15 -7.23 5.98 -9.97
N GLY A 16 -7.20 6.86 -10.97
CA GLY A 16 -7.07 6.52 -12.38
C GLY A 16 -5.76 5.80 -12.67
N SER A 17 -5.87 4.69 -13.40
CA SER A 17 -4.77 3.88 -13.90
C SER A 17 -3.73 4.76 -14.59
N LYS A 18 -2.54 4.90 -14.01
CA LYS A 18 -1.41 5.60 -14.65
C LYS A 18 -0.72 4.64 -15.63
N PRO A 19 -0.73 4.92 -16.95
CA PRO A 19 0.05 4.15 -17.90
C PRO A 19 1.55 4.37 -17.65
N MET A 20 2.37 3.37 -17.99
CA MET A 20 3.82 3.46 -17.84
C MET A 20 4.41 4.64 -18.63
N PRO A 21 5.34 5.42 -18.05
CA PRO A 21 6.13 6.37 -18.81
C PRO A 21 7.08 5.66 -19.78
N ARG A 22 7.19 6.18 -21.00
CA ARG A 22 8.06 5.65 -22.07
C ARG A 22 9.53 5.78 -21.64
N SER A 23 10.27 4.66 -21.72
CA SER A 23 11.61 4.46 -21.12
C SER A 23 12.64 5.57 -21.39
N LYS A 24 13.37 5.98 -20.35
CA LYS A 24 14.72 6.54 -20.45
C LYS A 24 15.66 5.81 -19.50
N SER A 25 16.71 5.21 -20.07
CA SER A 25 18.00 4.76 -19.48
C SER A 25 17.97 4.26 -18.02
N ILE A 26 18.20 2.94 -17.85
CA ILE A 26 18.40 2.25 -16.56
C ILE A 26 19.68 2.80 -15.90
N THR A 27 19.55 3.88 -15.16
CA THR A 27 20.38 4.13 -13.98
C THR A 27 19.72 3.38 -12.84
N THR A 28 20.48 2.87 -11.87
CA THR A 28 19.98 2.21 -10.65
C THR A 28 19.18 3.21 -9.80
N GLN A 29 18.02 3.64 -10.30
CA GLN A 29 17.10 4.49 -9.57
C GLN A 29 16.39 3.55 -8.61
N GLN A 30 16.82 3.60 -7.36
CA GLN A 30 16.01 3.20 -6.23
C GLN A 30 14.65 3.90 -6.41
N TRP A 31 13.63 3.17 -6.85
CA TRP A 31 12.30 3.70 -7.14
C TRP A 31 11.64 4.13 -5.83
N THR A 32 11.98 5.33 -5.37
CA THR A 32 11.35 5.97 -4.22
C THR A 32 9.91 6.21 -4.59
N VAL A 33 8.95 5.62 -3.84
CA VAL A 33 7.57 6.13 -3.84
C VAL A 33 7.70 7.63 -3.62
N ASN A 34 7.02 8.46 -4.40
CA ASN A 34 6.98 9.89 -4.10
C ASN A 34 6.51 10.06 -2.65
N ASP A 35 7.21 10.88 -1.85
CA ASP A 35 6.87 11.11 -0.44
C ASP A 35 5.41 11.55 -0.26
N ALA A 36 4.84 12.25 -1.24
CA ALA A 36 3.43 12.59 -1.27
C ALA A 36 2.51 11.36 -1.31
N GLN A 37 2.86 10.32 -2.05
CA GLN A 37 2.09 9.07 -2.10
C GLN A 37 2.22 8.27 -0.81
N LYS A 38 3.40 8.26 -0.17
CA LYS A 38 3.56 7.64 1.16
C LYS A 38 2.69 8.36 2.19
N GLU A 39 2.71 9.69 2.19
CA GLU A 39 1.92 10.46 3.14
C GLU A 39 0.41 10.26 2.91
N MET A 40 -0.03 10.22 1.66
CA MET A 40 -1.41 9.88 1.32
C MET A 40 -1.81 8.49 1.82
N ALA A 41 -0.92 7.50 1.71
CA ALA A 41 -1.17 6.16 2.25
C ALA A 41 -1.31 6.20 3.77
N ARG A 42 -0.45 6.94 4.48
CA ARG A 42 -0.54 7.14 5.94
C ARG A 42 -1.86 7.78 6.36
N ILE A 43 -2.30 8.81 5.63
CA ILE A 43 -3.58 9.47 5.88
C ILE A 43 -4.74 8.50 5.67
N LYS A 44 -4.75 7.74 4.56
CA LYS A 44 -5.80 6.77 4.23
C LYS A 44 -5.92 5.65 5.25
N CYS A 45 -4.79 5.18 5.80
CA CYS A 45 -4.79 4.15 6.84
C CYS A 45 -4.98 4.73 8.25
N HIS A 46 -5.23 6.03 8.39
CA HIS A 46 -5.33 6.74 9.68
C HIS A 46 -4.13 6.47 10.58
N TYR A 47 -2.92 6.39 10.00
CA TYR A 47 -1.68 6.07 10.71
C TYR A 47 -1.77 4.77 11.53
N CYS A 48 -2.59 3.82 11.08
CA CYS A 48 -2.76 2.51 11.71
C CYS A 48 -2.10 1.41 10.88
N CYS A 49 -1.68 0.35 11.57
CA CYS A 49 -1.24 -0.86 10.89
C CYS A 49 -2.45 -1.60 10.31
N GLU A 50 -2.39 -1.97 9.04
CA GLU A 50 -3.49 -2.66 8.34
C GLU A 50 -3.67 -4.13 8.75
N LEU A 51 -2.71 -4.70 9.49
CA LEU A 51 -2.85 -6.05 10.06
C LEU A 51 -3.59 -6.06 11.41
N ALA A 52 -3.47 -4.98 12.19
CA ALA A 52 -4.22 -4.78 13.43
C ALA A 52 -4.14 -3.32 13.89
N HIS A 53 -5.28 -2.74 14.26
CA HIS A 53 -5.35 -1.34 14.70
C HIS A 53 -4.69 -1.10 16.06
N ASP A 54 -4.66 -2.11 16.93
CA ASP A 54 -4.18 -2.08 18.31
C ASP A 54 -2.66 -2.29 18.46
N HIS A 55 -1.94 -2.57 17.37
CA HIS A 55 -0.49 -2.71 17.44
C HIS A 55 0.18 -1.47 18.04
N PRO A 56 1.13 -1.65 18.96
CA PRO A 56 1.83 -0.55 19.60
C PRO A 56 2.63 0.24 18.56
N ARG A 57 2.53 1.56 18.66
CA ARG A 57 3.22 2.55 17.81
C ARG A 57 3.71 3.68 18.70
N PHE A 58 4.88 4.21 18.41
CA PHE A 58 5.40 5.40 19.08
C PHE A 58 5.03 6.66 18.26
N PRO A 59 4.91 7.84 18.88
CA PRO A 59 4.69 9.08 18.16
C PRO A 59 5.92 9.44 17.31
N ARG A 60 5.68 9.83 16.05
CA ARG A 60 6.70 10.32 15.13
C ARG A 60 7.24 11.67 15.61
N LYS A 61 8.55 11.86 15.46
CA LYS A 61 9.17 13.17 15.67
C LYS A 61 8.63 14.18 14.65
N GLY A 62 8.11 15.31 15.13
CA GLY A 62 7.72 16.45 14.30
C GLY A 62 6.21 16.76 14.34
N ASP A 63 5.37 15.73 14.35
CA ASP A 63 3.91 15.87 14.31
C ASP A 63 3.16 14.99 15.31
N GLU A 64 3.88 14.18 16.10
CA GLU A 64 3.37 13.28 17.14
C GLU A 64 2.38 12.21 16.63
N MET A 65 2.22 12.08 15.32
CA MET A 65 1.36 11.06 14.72
C MET A 65 1.93 9.66 14.96
N PRO A 66 1.10 8.61 15.13
CA PRO A 66 1.60 7.25 15.30
C PRO A 66 2.52 6.82 14.14
N PHE A 67 3.72 6.34 14.48
CA PHE A 67 4.70 5.93 13.49
C PHE A 67 4.26 4.65 12.77
N VAL A 68 4.19 4.73 11.44
CA VAL A 68 3.94 3.61 10.53
C VAL A 68 4.85 3.69 9.30
N GLU A 69 5.24 2.52 8.83
CA GLU A 69 6.04 2.32 7.63
C GLU A 69 5.12 1.99 6.45
N VAL A 70 5.36 2.65 5.31
CA VAL A 70 4.63 2.38 4.08
C VAL A 70 5.42 1.37 3.27
N HIS A 71 4.83 0.20 3.09
CA HIS A 71 5.42 -0.95 2.41
C HIS A 71 4.65 -1.25 1.12
N ARG A 72 5.35 -1.74 0.09
CA ARG A 72 4.71 -2.18 -1.16
C ARG A 72 4.47 -3.68 -1.10
N LEU A 73 3.26 -4.15 -1.41
CA LEU A 73 2.97 -5.59 -1.44
C LEU A 73 3.62 -6.29 -2.64
N ILE A 74 3.60 -5.62 -3.79
CA ILE A 74 4.33 -6.02 -4.99
C ILE A 74 5.59 -5.12 -5.05
N PRO A 75 6.80 -5.67 -4.93
CA PRO A 75 8.01 -4.87 -4.94
C PRO A 75 8.24 -4.20 -6.30
N MET A 76 8.93 -3.05 -6.30
CA MET A 76 9.16 -2.28 -7.52
C MET A 76 10.06 -2.98 -8.55
N ASN A 77 10.88 -3.95 -8.14
CA ASN A 77 11.68 -4.74 -9.08
C ASN A 77 10.81 -5.61 -10.02
N ALA A 78 9.56 -5.88 -9.65
CA ALA A 78 8.60 -6.59 -10.49
C ALA A 78 7.93 -5.68 -11.55
N GLN A 79 8.18 -4.37 -11.56
CA GLN A 79 7.51 -3.40 -12.44
C GLN A 79 7.57 -3.78 -13.93
N ALA A 80 8.64 -4.43 -14.37
CA ALA A 80 8.80 -4.86 -15.76
C ALA A 80 7.75 -5.89 -16.22
N TYR A 81 7.09 -6.59 -15.29
CA TYR A 81 6.05 -7.58 -15.57
C TYR A 81 4.64 -6.97 -15.63
N PHE A 82 4.49 -5.66 -15.37
CA PHE A 82 3.20 -4.98 -15.33
C PHE A 82 3.10 -3.90 -16.39
N ASN A 83 1.97 -3.86 -17.10
CA ASN A 83 1.64 -2.77 -18.04
C ASN A 83 1.22 -1.47 -17.33
N HIS A 84 0.94 -1.55 -16.03
CA HIS A 84 0.51 -0.44 -15.18
C HIS A 84 1.54 -0.17 -14.08
N SER A 85 1.61 1.07 -13.60
CA SER A 85 2.54 1.45 -12.54
C SER A 85 2.24 0.70 -11.24
N LEU A 86 3.27 0.14 -10.61
CA LEU A 86 3.23 -0.41 -9.25
C LEU A 86 3.28 0.71 -8.18
N ASP A 87 3.60 1.94 -8.58
CA ASP A 87 3.61 3.13 -7.70
C ASP A 87 2.20 3.74 -7.61
N VAL A 88 1.26 2.95 -7.10
CA VAL A 88 -0.15 3.28 -6.92
C VAL A 88 -0.60 3.02 -5.49
N GLN A 89 -1.60 3.74 -5.02
CA GLN A 89 -2.10 3.61 -3.63
C GLN A 89 -2.58 2.19 -3.31
N ALA A 90 -3.12 1.47 -4.30
CA ALA A 90 -3.57 0.09 -4.16
C ALA A 90 -2.45 -0.86 -3.69
N ASN A 91 -1.19 -0.59 -4.08
CA ASN A 91 -0.03 -1.40 -3.75
C ASN A 91 0.69 -0.97 -2.45
N LEU A 92 0.33 0.19 -1.88
CA LEU A 92 0.95 0.72 -0.65
C LEU A 92 0.16 0.33 0.59
N ILE A 93 0.83 -0.26 1.58
CA ILE A 93 0.27 -0.76 2.84
C ILE A 93 0.95 -0.06 4.02
N CYS A 94 0.18 0.38 5.01
CA CYS A 94 0.70 0.88 6.27
C CYS A 94 0.93 -0.25 7.28
N LEU A 95 2.15 -0.35 7.80
CA LEU A 95 2.55 -1.35 8.79
C LEU A 95 3.20 -0.71 10.01
N CYS A 96 3.07 -1.33 11.18
CA CYS A 96 3.95 -1.01 12.30
C CYS A 96 5.35 -1.60 12.04
N PRO A 97 6.41 -1.10 12.71
CA PRO A 97 7.78 -1.57 12.49
C PRO A 97 7.97 -3.08 12.68
N ASN A 98 7.24 -3.66 13.63
CA ASN A 98 7.29 -5.10 13.91
C ASN A 98 6.70 -5.92 12.77
N CYS A 99 5.52 -5.54 12.25
CA CYS A 99 4.90 -6.24 11.13
C CYS A 99 5.71 -6.09 9.84
N HIS A 100 6.26 -4.90 9.59
CA HIS A 100 7.12 -4.67 8.44
C HIS A 100 8.38 -5.55 8.51
N SER A 101 9.03 -5.62 9.67
CA SER A 101 10.19 -6.50 9.90
C SER A 101 9.82 -7.98 9.79
N GLU A 102 8.67 -8.41 10.30
CA GLU A 102 8.21 -9.80 10.24
C GLU A 102 7.96 -10.28 8.80
N ILE A 103 7.55 -9.39 7.89
CA ILE A 103 7.41 -9.73 6.46
C ILE A 103 8.77 -10.02 5.82
N HIS A 104 9.83 -9.31 6.22
CA HIS A 104 11.14 -9.50 5.62
C HIS A 104 11.97 -10.59 6.30
N TYR A 105 11.84 -10.74 7.62
CA TYR A 105 12.75 -11.54 8.44
C TYR A 105 12.04 -12.55 9.35
N GLY A 106 10.72 -12.48 9.45
CA GLY A 106 9.93 -13.24 10.41
C GLY A 106 9.53 -14.62 9.90
N VAL A 107 9.38 -15.56 10.83
CA VAL A 107 8.93 -16.94 10.53
C VAL A 107 7.46 -17.01 10.08
N ARG A 108 6.66 -15.99 10.39
CA ARG A 108 5.24 -15.91 9.99
C ARG A 108 5.02 -15.07 8.73
N ARG A 109 6.10 -14.71 8.00
CA ARG A 109 6.05 -13.92 6.77
C ARG A 109 4.89 -14.30 5.85
N ASP A 110 4.79 -15.57 5.50
CA ASP A 110 3.82 -16.06 4.51
C ASP A 110 2.37 -15.86 4.99
N ILE A 111 2.11 -16.03 6.30
CA ILE A 111 0.81 -15.78 6.93
C ILE A 111 0.45 -14.29 6.85
N LEU A 112 1.43 -13.40 7.06
CA LEU A 112 1.22 -11.96 6.99
C LEU A 112 0.98 -11.51 5.55
N ILE A 113 1.75 -12.00 4.59
CA ILE A 113 1.57 -11.73 3.16
C ILE A 113 0.17 -12.18 2.71
N GLU A 114 -0.29 -13.37 3.12
CA GLU A 114 -1.63 -13.85 2.79
C GLU A 114 -2.73 -12.91 3.32
N LYS A 115 -2.60 -12.44 4.56
CA LYS A 115 -3.55 -11.48 5.14
C LYS A 115 -3.54 -10.16 4.37
N LEU A 116 -2.37 -9.64 4.05
CA LEU A 116 -2.22 -8.40 3.27
C LEU A 116 -2.76 -8.54 1.86
N TYR A 117 -2.54 -9.68 1.21
CA TYR A 117 -3.09 -9.98 -0.11
C TYR A 117 -4.63 -9.98 -0.07
N LYS A 118 -5.25 -10.60 0.94
CA LYS A 118 -6.71 -10.57 1.11
C LYS A 118 -7.25 -9.13 1.24
N ILE A 119 -6.51 -8.25 1.92
CA ILE A 119 -6.86 -6.82 2.04
C ILE A 119 -6.72 -6.10 0.68
N ARG A 120 -5.73 -6.48 -0.14
CA ARG A 120 -5.35 -5.73 -1.36
C ARG A 120 -5.78 -6.33 -2.69
N ALA A 121 -6.27 -7.57 -2.74
CA ALA A 121 -6.64 -8.25 -3.98
C ALA A 121 -7.62 -7.42 -4.84
N GLU A 122 -8.73 -6.97 -4.25
CA GLU A 122 -9.71 -6.15 -4.96
C GLU A 122 -9.19 -4.75 -5.37
N PRO A 123 -8.53 -3.98 -4.47
CA PRO A 123 -7.87 -2.74 -4.86
C PRO A 123 -6.84 -2.88 -5.99
N LEU A 124 -6.01 -3.93 -5.96
CA LEU A 124 -4.99 -4.19 -6.98
C LEU A 124 -5.64 -4.53 -8.33
N LYS A 125 -6.65 -5.39 -8.33
CA LYS A 125 -7.41 -5.72 -9.53
C LYS A 125 -8.06 -4.49 -10.17
N ARG A 126 -8.66 -3.59 -9.37
CA ARG A 126 -9.21 -2.32 -9.87
C ARG A 126 -8.13 -1.39 -10.46
N ALA A 127 -6.91 -1.47 -9.96
CA ALA A 127 -5.75 -0.75 -10.50
C ALA A 127 -5.12 -1.43 -11.71
N ALA A 128 -5.75 -2.48 -12.27
CA ALA A 128 -5.23 -3.32 -13.35
C ALA A 128 -3.89 -4.00 -13.01
N LEU A 129 -3.71 -4.35 -11.73
CA LEU A 129 -2.62 -5.16 -11.20
C LEU A 129 -3.19 -6.50 -10.74
N ASP A 130 -3.60 -7.34 -11.69
CA ASP A 130 -4.15 -8.67 -11.38
C ASP A 130 -2.99 -9.62 -11.06
N VAL A 131 -2.84 -9.95 -9.78
CA VAL A 131 -1.82 -10.88 -9.27
C VAL A 131 -2.47 -11.95 -8.40
N SER A 132 -1.99 -13.18 -8.52
CA SER A 132 -2.29 -14.29 -7.64
C SER A 132 -1.54 -14.17 -6.31
N LEU A 133 -2.00 -14.84 -5.25
CA LEU A 133 -1.32 -14.87 -3.95
C LEU A 133 0.12 -15.43 -4.05
N GLN A 134 0.36 -16.35 -4.98
CA GLN A 134 1.65 -17.00 -5.18
C GLN A 134 2.74 -15.98 -5.58
N GLU A 135 2.39 -14.96 -6.37
CA GLU A 135 3.35 -13.96 -6.84
C GLU A 135 3.94 -13.12 -5.69
N PRO A 136 3.14 -12.46 -4.80
CA PRO A 136 3.65 -11.86 -3.57
C PRO A 136 4.52 -12.81 -2.77
N LEU A 137 4.11 -14.05 -2.52
CA LEU A 137 4.91 -14.99 -1.73
C LEU A 137 6.29 -15.27 -2.32
N GLU A 138 6.43 -15.30 -3.65
CA GLU A 138 7.70 -15.50 -4.33
C GLU A 138 8.63 -14.29 -4.20
N TYR A 139 8.08 -13.07 -4.20
CA TYR A 139 8.87 -11.85 -4.10
C TYR A 139 9.61 -11.66 -2.78
N TYR A 140 9.16 -12.31 -1.70
CA TYR A 140 9.78 -12.19 -0.38
C TYR A 140 10.64 -13.40 0.00
N LYS A 141 10.89 -14.34 -0.92
CA LYS A 141 11.77 -15.50 -0.67
C LYS A 141 13.25 -15.12 -0.54
#